data_AF-A0A1G7P4Z9-F1
#
_entry.id   AF-A0A1G7P4Z9-F1
#
_cell.length_a   1.000
_cell.length_b   1.000
_cell.length_c   1.000
_cell.angle_alpha   90.00
_cell.angle_beta   90.00
_cell.angle_gamma   90.00
#
_symmetry.space_group_name_H-M   'P 1'
#
loop_
_entity.id
_entity.type
_entity.pdbx_description
1 polymer ?
#
loop_
_entity_poly.entity_id
_entity_poly.type
_entity_poly.pdbx_seq_one_letter_code
_entity_poly.pdbx_strand_id
1 'polypeptide(L)'
;MTTTSNFTFLESEFPILYNIGISAEYNLHQDPATCLWKIRGFGERVTEILFKEHALKFPTENNFANRLRLLGFEGVLPQAVKDLFYHIRTKGNKATHNLDGTYQEAKEALVAV
;
A
#
# COMPACT_ATOMS: atom_id res chain seq x y z
N MET A 1 -25.46 9.84 -2.93
CA MET A 1 -24.32 10.76 -2.75
C MET A 1 -23.12 10.11 -3.39
N THR A 2 -22.62 10.63 -4.50
CA THR A 2 -21.38 10.14 -5.11
C THR A 2 -20.23 10.65 -4.25
N THR A 3 -19.86 9.90 -3.22
CA THR A 3 -18.66 10.17 -2.42
C THR A 3 -17.45 9.95 -3.32
N THR A 4 -16.78 11.04 -3.70
CA THR A 4 -15.50 11.00 -4.39
C THR A 4 -14.51 10.18 -3.55
N SER A 5 -13.78 9.27 -4.19
CA SER A 5 -12.77 8.43 -3.55
C SER A 5 -11.59 9.28 -3.08
N ASN A 6 -10.93 8.90 -1.98
CA ASN A 6 -9.67 9.53 -1.57
C ASN A 6 -8.56 9.34 -2.62
N PHE A 7 -8.70 8.36 -3.52
CA PHE A 7 -7.70 8.02 -4.52
C PHE A 7 -7.97 8.64 -5.90
N THR A 8 -9.03 9.44 -6.08
CA THR A 8 -9.39 10.02 -7.38
C THR A 8 -8.25 10.82 -8.02
N PHE A 9 -7.37 11.43 -7.23
CA PHE A 9 -6.19 12.15 -7.73
C PHE A 9 -5.18 11.27 -8.49
N LEU A 10 -5.23 9.95 -8.31
CA LEU A 10 -4.35 8.98 -8.98
C LEU A 10 -4.90 8.49 -10.31
N GLU A 11 -6.16 8.77 -10.64
CA GLU A 11 -6.85 8.17 -11.79
C GLU A 11 -6.15 8.46 -13.12
N SER A 12 -5.67 9.69 -13.32
CA SER A 12 -5.03 10.12 -14.56
C SER A 12 -3.60 9.60 -14.74
N GLU A 13 -2.78 9.69 -13.70
CA GLU A 13 -1.34 9.40 -13.79
C GLU A 13 -1.00 7.97 -13.36
N PHE A 14 -1.73 7.43 -12.38
CA PHE A 14 -1.46 6.13 -11.77
C PHE A 14 -2.73 5.28 -11.66
N PRO A 15 -3.38 4.93 -12.79
CA PRO A 15 -4.68 4.25 -12.80
C PRO A 15 -4.66 2.90 -12.05
N ILE A 16 -3.52 2.21 -12.00
CA ILE A 16 -3.38 0.98 -11.21
C ILE A 16 -3.45 1.24 -9.70
N LEU A 17 -2.85 2.32 -9.21
CA LEU A 17 -2.92 2.70 -7.81
C LEU A 17 -4.33 3.16 -7.45
N TYR A 18 -4.95 3.96 -8.32
CA TYR A 18 -6.36 4.34 -8.20
C TYR A 18 -7.27 3.13 -8.04
N ASN A 19 -7.17 2.15 -8.96
CA ASN A 19 -8.00 0.94 -8.93
C ASN A 19 -7.80 0.10 -7.66
N ILE A 20 -6.57 0.02 -7.15
CA ILE A 20 -6.31 -0.67 -5.88
C ILE A 20 -6.94 0.11 -4.71
N GLY A 21 -6.77 1.43 -4.69
CA GLY A 21 -7.29 2.33 -3.65
C GLY A 21 -8.82 2.30 -3.54
N ILE A 22 -9.55 2.51 -4.64
CA ILE A 22 -11.02 2.43 -4.64
C ILE A 22 -11.51 1.05 -4.19
N SER A 23 -10.76 0.00 -4.57
CA SER A 23 -11.10 -1.36 -4.19
C SER A 23 -10.87 -1.60 -2.71
N ALA A 24 -9.84 -0.99 -2.12
CA ALA A 24 -9.64 -1.02 -0.67
C ALA A 24 -10.75 -0.27 0.07
N GLU A 25 -11.12 0.93 -0.38
CA GLU A 25 -12.23 1.72 0.21
C GLU A 25 -13.56 0.95 0.19
N TYR A 26 -13.88 0.32 -0.95
CA TYR A 26 -15.07 -0.51 -1.09
C TYR A 26 -15.08 -1.66 -0.07
N ASN A 27 -13.94 -2.33 0.08
CA ASN A 27 -13.84 -3.51 0.95
C ASN A 27 -13.76 -3.15 2.44
N LEU A 28 -13.49 -1.91 2.83
CA LEU A 28 -13.46 -1.49 4.24
C LEU A 28 -14.70 -1.95 5.01
N HIS A 29 -15.88 -1.88 4.39
CA HIS A 29 -17.16 -2.23 5.02
C HIS A 29 -17.64 -3.65 4.70
N GLN A 30 -17.11 -4.28 3.66
CA GLN A 30 -17.55 -5.61 3.20
C GLN A 30 -16.68 -6.71 3.80
N ASP A 31 -15.37 -6.52 3.74
CA ASP A 31 -14.35 -7.45 4.23
C ASP A 31 -13.08 -6.65 4.58
N PRO A 32 -12.91 -6.28 5.87
CA PRO A 32 -11.74 -5.54 6.33
C PRO A 32 -10.40 -6.24 6.06
N ALA A 33 -10.34 -7.57 6.06
CA ALA A 33 -9.14 -8.31 5.67
C ALA A 33 -8.84 -8.10 4.18
N THR A 34 -9.87 -8.09 3.34
CA THR A 34 -9.76 -7.73 1.91
C THR A 34 -9.38 -6.24 1.71
N CYS A 35 -9.72 -5.34 2.62
CA CYS A 35 -9.18 -3.98 2.59
C CYS A 35 -7.67 -3.97 2.89
N LEU A 36 -7.23 -4.64 3.95
CA LEU A 36 -5.83 -4.65 4.40
C LEU A 36 -4.85 -5.24 3.38
N TRP A 37 -5.16 -6.38 2.74
CA TRP A 37 -4.26 -6.92 1.69
C TRP A 37 -4.19 -6.00 0.46
N LYS A 38 -5.27 -5.27 0.12
CA LYS A 38 -5.27 -4.30 -0.99
C LYS A 38 -4.39 -3.11 -0.68
N ILE A 39 -4.46 -2.55 0.54
CA ILE A 39 -3.58 -1.46 0.96
C ILE A 39 -2.11 -1.89 1.01
N ARG A 40 -1.85 -3.15 1.39
CA ARG A 40 -0.51 -3.73 1.22
C ARG A 40 -0.07 -3.78 -0.24
N GLY A 41 -0.94 -4.24 -1.15
CA GLY A 41 -0.68 -4.26 -2.58
C GLY A 41 -0.47 -2.86 -3.17
N PHE A 42 -1.18 -1.85 -2.65
CA PHE A 42 -0.97 -0.44 -2.99
C PHE A 42 0.46 -0.01 -2.65
N GLY A 43 0.91 -0.25 -1.41
CA GLY A 43 2.29 0.05 -0.98
C GLY A 43 3.34 -0.70 -1.81
N GLU A 44 3.10 -1.97 -2.16
CA GLU A 44 3.98 -2.71 -3.06
C GLU A 44 4.10 -2.01 -4.42
N ARG A 45 2.97 -1.63 -5.01
CA ARG A 45 2.94 -0.99 -6.32
C ARG A 45 3.61 0.38 -6.31
N VAL A 46 3.43 1.16 -5.24
CA VAL A 46 4.14 2.43 -5.01
C VAL A 46 5.65 2.20 -5.01
N THR A 47 6.16 1.23 -4.25
CA THR A 47 7.61 0.97 -4.23
C THR A 47 8.13 0.58 -5.61
N GLU A 48 7.40 -0.25 -6.36
CA GLU A 48 7.71 -0.61 -7.74
C GLU A 48 7.85 0.58 -8.68
N ILE A 49 6.94 1.56 -8.54
CA ILE A 49 6.98 2.80 -9.31
C ILE A 49 8.21 3.62 -8.91
N LEU A 50 8.47 3.80 -7.62
CA LEU A 50 9.65 4.54 -7.14
C LEU A 50 10.97 3.95 -7.65
N PHE A 51 11.11 2.62 -7.70
CA PHE A 51 12.29 2.00 -8.30
C PHE A 51 12.49 2.38 -9.77
N LYS A 52 11.40 2.46 -10.54
CA LYS A 52 11.45 2.82 -11.96
C LYS A 52 11.74 4.30 -12.15
N GLU A 53 11.03 5.18 -11.45
CA GLU A 53 11.20 6.63 -11.55
C GLU A 53 12.61 7.09 -11.14
N HIS A 54 13.22 6.43 -10.16
CA HIS A 54 14.58 6.74 -9.71
C HIS A 54 15.67 5.90 -10.41
N ALA A 55 15.32 5.12 -11.44
CA ALA A 55 16.23 4.24 -12.18
C ALA A 55 17.07 3.30 -11.27
N LEU A 56 16.50 2.87 -10.15
CA LEU A 56 17.16 2.00 -9.19
C LEU A 56 17.08 0.54 -9.63
N LYS A 57 18.14 -0.22 -9.35
CA LYS A 57 18.13 -1.67 -9.54
C LYS A 57 17.29 -2.35 -8.45
N PHE A 58 16.33 -3.17 -8.85
CA PHE A 58 15.56 -3.99 -7.91
C PHE A 58 16.47 -4.91 -7.08
N PRO A 59 16.12 -5.18 -5.81
CA PRO A 59 16.88 -6.10 -4.98
C PRO A 59 16.82 -7.53 -5.53
N THR A 60 17.87 -8.32 -5.29
CA THR A 60 17.97 -9.72 -5.74
C THR A 60 16.74 -10.54 -5.36
N GLU A 61 16.33 -10.44 -4.09
CA GLU A 61 15.03 -10.92 -3.63
C GLU A 61 14.01 -9.78 -3.67
N ASN A 62 13.26 -9.72 -4.77
CA ASN A 62 12.32 -8.64 -5.04
C ASN A 62 11.00 -8.78 -4.28
N ASN A 63 11.06 -8.63 -2.96
CA ASN A 63 9.88 -8.57 -2.09
C ASN A 63 9.67 -7.16 -1.52
N PHE A 64 8.48 -6.90 -0.96
CA PHE A 64 8.13 -5.57 -0.43
C PHE A 64 9.10 -5.07 0.66
N ALA A 65 9.50 -5.94 1.59
CA ALA A 65 10.39 -5.55 2.68
C ALA A 65 11.77 -5.12 2.17
N ASN A 66 12.34 -5.86 1.22
CA ASN A 66 13.63 -5.54 0.62
C ASN A 66 13.57 -4.25 -0.21
N ARG A 67 12.45 -4.01 -0.92
CA ARG A 67 12.21 -2.74 -1.61
C ARG A 67 12.17 -1.55 -0.63
N LEU A 68 11.44 -1.66 0.48
CA LEU A 68 11.39 -0.61 1.51
C LEU A 68 12.76 -0.35 2.15
N ARG A 69 13.53 -1.40 2.41
CA ARG A 69 14.89 -1.28 2.95
C ARG A 69 15.79 -0.50 2.00
N LEU A 70 15.80 -0.88 0.72
CA LEU A 70 16.68 -0.26 -0.28
C LEU A 70 16.24 1.17 -0.61
N LEU A 71 14.95 1.44 -0.81
CA LEU A 71 14.46 2.82 -1.03
C LEU A 71 14.79 3.76 0.15
N GLY A 72 14.74 3.25 1.38
CA GLY A 72 15.16 4.01 2.55
C GLY A 72 16.67 4.21 2.64
N PHE A 73 17.46 3.25 2.18
CA PHE A 73 18.93 3.38 2.12
C PHE A 73 19.37 4.39 1.05
N GLU A 74 18.71 4.40 -0.11
CA GLU A 74 18.95 5.35 -1.21
C GLU A 74 18.39 6.75 -0.92
N GLY A 75 17.77 6.97 0.25
CA GLY A 75 17.19 8.27 0.62
C GLY A 75 15.95 8.68 -0.17
N VAL A 76 15.40 7.80 -1.02
CA VAL A 76 14.20 8.06 -1.82
C VAL A 76 12.95 8.12 -0.94
N LEU A 77 12.91 7.29 0.10
CA LEU A 77 11.72 7.13 0.94
C LEU A 77 11.98 7.67 2.35
N PRO A 78 11.31 8.76 2.77
CA PRO A 78 11.47 9.33 4.10
C PRO A 78 11.16 8.31 5.21
N GLN A 79 11.86 8.39 6.34
CA GLN A 79 11.73 7.40 7.42
C GLN A 79 10.27 7.24 7.90
N ALA A 80 9.50 8.32 8.01
CA ALA A 80 8.08 8.25 8.40
C ALA A 80 7.23 7.42 7.40
N VAL A 81 7.44 7.61 6.09
CA VAL A 81 6.75 6.85 5.04
C VAL A 81 7.20 5.38 5.07
N LYS A 82 8.47 5.14 5.41
CA LYS A 82 9.03 3.79 5.51
C LYS A 82 8.36 3.02 6.64
N ASP A 83 8.23 3.66 7.80
CA ASP A 83 7.60 3.09 8.99
C ASP A 83 6.11 2.83 8.75
N LEU A 84 5.42 3.74 8.07
CA LEU A 84 4.05 3.53 7.59
C LEU A 84 3.93 2.30 6.70
N PHE A 85 4.78 2.16 5.67
CA PHE A 85 4.73 1.01 4.78
C PHE A 85 5.11 -0.30 5.49
N TYR A 86 5.99 -0.27 6.49
CA TYR A 86 6.24 -1.42 7.36
C TYR A 86 5.03 -1.80 8.20
N HIS A 87 4.30 -0.82 8.74
CA HIS A 87 3.07 -1.05 9.49
C HIS A 87 2.02 -1.73 8.61
N ILE A 88 1.75 -1.15 7.43
CA ILE A 88 0.81 -1.68 6.44
C ILE A 88 1.21 -3.09 6.00
N ARG A 89 2.50 -3.32 5.70
CA ARG A 89 3.01 -4.65 5.34
C ARG A 89 2.70 -5.67 6.43
N THR A 90 2.88 -5.30 7.69
CA THR A 90 2.66 -6.19 8.83
C THR A 90 1.18 -6.55 8.99
N LYS A 91 0.29 -5.56 8.92
CA LYS A 91 -1.17 -5.77 8.99
C LYS A 91 -1.69 -6.55 7.78
N GLY A 92 -1.29 -6.16 6.57
CA GLY A 92 -1.67 -6.84 5.34
C GLY A 92 -1.18 -8.29 5.26
N ASN A 93 0.05 -8.58 5.74
CA ASN A 93 0.54 -9.96 5.81
C ASN A 93 -0.35 -10.83 6.72
N LYS A 94 -0.78 -10.31 7.88
CA LYS A 94 -1.70 -11.03 8.77
C LYS A 94 -3.04 -11.29 8.07
N ALA A 95 -3.59 -10.28 7.40
CA ALA A 95 -4.82 -10.44 6.62
C ALA A 95 -4.69 -11.49 5.51
N THR A 96 -3.57 -11.52 4.78
CA THR A 96 -3.34 -12.50 3.72
C THR A 96 -3.18 -13.93 4.24
N HIS A 97 -2.44 -14.14 5.33
CA HIS A 97 -2.14 -15.49 5.81
C HIS A 97 -3.20 -16.06 6.76
N ASN A 98 -3.85 -15.21 7.56
CA ASN A 98 -4.78 -15.63 8.60
C ASN A 98 -6.24 -15.31 8.27
N LEU A 99 -6.51 -14.61 7.15
CA LEU A 99 -7.84 -14.08 6.80
C LEU A 99 -8.44 -13.23 7.94
N ASP A 100 -7.57 -12.49 8.64
CA ASP A 100 -7.90 -11.76 9.86
C ASP A 100 -7.57 -10.27 9.72
N GLY A 101 -8.43 -9.43 10.26
CA GLY A 101 -8.34 -7.99 10.17
C GLY A 101 -9.62 -7.34 10.65
N THR A 102 -9.50 -6.45 11.63
CA THR A 102 -10.65 -5.70 12.14
C THR A 102 -10.97 -4.51 11.25
N TYR A 103 -12.23 -4.05 11.29
CA TYR A 103 -12.63 -2.79 10.66
C TYR A 103 -11.74 -1.62 11.09
N GLN A 104 -11.39 -1.55 12.38
CA GLN A 104 -10.58 -0.46 12.93
C GLN A 104 -9.16 -0.47 12.34
N GLU A 105 -8.51 -1.64 12.27
CA GLU A 105 -7.19 -1.77 11.64
C GLU A 105 -7.21 -1.43 10.14
N ALA A 106 -8.26 -1.88 9.44
CA ALA A 106 -8.43 -1.57 8.02
C ALA A 106 -8.64 -0.07 7.80
N LYS A 107 -9.47 0.57 8.63
CA LYS A 107 -9.71 2.02 8.58
C LYS A 107 -8.45 2.82 8.86
N GLU A 108 -7.68 2.43 9.88
CA GLU A 108 -6.40 3.06 10.22
C GLU A 108 -5.39 2.96 9.07
N ALA A 109 -5.26 1.77 8.46
CA ALA A 109 -4.36 1.56 7.33
C ALA A 109 -4.78 2.38 6.10
N LEU A 110 -6.09 2.48 5.83
CA LEU A 110 -6.64 3.19 4.68
C LEU A 110 -6.48 4.72 4.80
N VAL A 111 -6.70 5.28 5.98
CA VAL A 111 -6.54 6.73 6.22
C VAL A 111 -5.07 7.15 6.20
N ALA A 112 -4.15 6.22 6.42
CA ALA A 112 -2.74 6.51 6.47
C ALA A 112 -2.05 6.56 5.09
N VAL A 113 -2.71 6.10 4.01
CA VAL A 113 -2.21 6.14 2.62
C VAL A 113 -2.97 7.13 1.76
#